data_AF-A0A8K0D7T9-F1
#
_entry.id   AF-A0A8K0D7T9-F1
#
_cell.length_a   1.000
_cell.length_b   1.000
_cell.length_c   1.000
_cell.angle_alpha   90.00
_cell.angle_beta   90.00
_cell.angle_gamma   90.00
#
_symmetry.space_group_name_H-M   'P 1'
#
loop_
_entity.id
_entity.type
_entity.pdbx_description
1 polymer ?
#
loop_
_entity_poly.entity_id
_entity_poly.type
_entity_poly.pdbx_seq_one_letter_code
_entity_poly.pdbx_strand_id
1 'polypeptide(L)'
;MSEYAQVSVTNNDELPEIEFKVYKIRWLMLFLYVFCCASSLMQWVQYSIIANTVVDYYNVSYTAVDWSSMIYLLVCIPFIFPACYVLDKMGIRISTLIGIGGTCLGSWIKLGSVSPERFWVVLVGQGVVGVSQIFMLGIPPKLAAVWFGSNQVSLACSIGLLGIQIGTAIGFLIPPILVDDQGDKEGVERGLYLMLIIVALVTTILLIIVITCFKERPVSPPSLAQSQIRQKREYNFKESLKELFSNHSFIFLAVSYGINLGIFLAFSTLLNQIILKHYPDSEEDAGRIGLLIIVSGMVGSLTSGIILDTFSRFRETTVVVYVSSLLSMLTFTFTLEKGIEIVYVVSAVFGFFVIALFTVGYELAAELTYPVEEGTSAGILTGVAQFFGIVFTYLYSYLLNVTGDKTANLTMCSILFVSVFLIACVRYDLKRRAIQMEARIAKLW
;
A
#
# COMPACT_ATOMS: atom_id res chain seq x y z
N MET A 1 -11.82 -21.43 -35.52
CA MET A 1 -13.13 -21.19 -36.16
C MET A 1 -13.85 -20.17 -35.32
N SER A 2 -13.99 -18.98 -35.90
CA SER A 2 -14.50 -17.75 -35.33
C SER A 2 -16.02 -17.76 -35.32
N GLU A 3 -16.64 -17.64 -34.15
CA GLU A 3 -18.08 -17.40 -34.05
C GLU A 3 -18.31 -15.89 -34.01
N TYR A 4 -18.36 -15.29 -35.21
CA TYR A 4 -18.95 -13.98 -35.41
C TYR A 4 -20.48 -14.16 -35.36
N ALA A 5 -21.10 -13.65 -34.31
CA ALA A 5 -22.55 -13.52 -34.26
C ALA A 5 -23.01 -12.59 -35.40
N GLN A 6 -23.90 -13.08 -36.25
CA GLN A 6 -24.53 -12.32 -37.32
C GLN A 6 -25.35 -11.17 -36.73
N VAL A 7 -24.98 -9.94 -37.09
CA VAL A 7 -25.79 -8.75 -36.84
C VAL A 7 -26.80 -8.66 -37.98
N SER A 8 -28.06 -8.98 -37.70
CA SER A 8 -29.17 -8.65 -38.59
C SER A 8 -29.42 -7.15 -38.54
N VAL A 9 -29.08 -6.44 -39.62
CA VAL A 9 -29.31 -5.01 -39.79
C VAL A 9 -30.79 -4.81 -40.12
N THR A 10 -31.60 -4.51 -39.10
CA THR A 10 -32.91 -3.89 -39.29
C THR A 10 -32.72 -2.38 -39.31
N ASN A 11 -33.08 -1.74 -40.43
CA ASN A 11 -33.12 -0.30 -40.61
C ASN A 11 -33.99 0.35 -39.53
N ASN A 12 -33.36 1.01 -38.57
CA ASN A 12 -33.82 2.22 -37.88
C ASN A 12 -32.60 2.78 -37.13
N ASP A 13 -32.34 4.08 -37.29
CA ASP A 13 -31.24 4.83 -36.68
C ASP A 13 -31.40 4.97 -35.16
N GLU A 14 -31.25 3.87 -34.43
CA GLU A 14 -31.01 3.87 -33.00
C GLU A 14 -29.70 3.13 -32.75
N LEU A 15 -28.68 3.86 -32.28
CA LEU A 15 -27.48 3.27 -31.69
C LEU A 15 -27.95 2.19 -30.70
N PRO A 16 -27.41 0.95 -30.73
CA PRO A 16 -27.88 -0.10 -29.85
C PRO A 16 -27.88 0.44 -28.42
N GLU A 17 -29.05 0.50 -27.78
CA GLU A 17 -29.18 0.90 -26.38
C GLU A 17 -28.32 -0.05 -25.55
N ILE A 18 -27.13 0.41 -25.18
CA ILE A 18 -26.28 -0.34 -24.25
C ILE A 18 -27.00 -0.26 -22.90
N GLU A 19 -27.79 -1.28 -22.58
CA GLU A 19 -28.39 -1.40 -21.25
C GLU A 19 -27.26 -1.51 -20.21
N PHE A 20 -27.07 -0.42 -19.45
CA PHE A 20 -26.12 -0.33 -18.37
C PHE A 20 -26.61 -1.12 -17.16
N LYS A 21 -26.36 -2.44 -17.15
CA LYS A 21 -26.76 -3.31 -16.04
C LYS A 21 -25.64 -3.43 -15.01
N VAL A 22 -25.93 -2.97 -13.80
CA VAL A 22 -25.01 -3.05 -12.67
C VAL A 22 -25.21 -4.38 -11.94
N TYR A 23 -24.24 -5.29 -12.03
CA TYR A 23 -24.33 -6.62 -11.42
C TYR A 23 -23.87 -6.62 -9.95
N LYS A 24 -24.59 -7.32 -9.05
CA LYS A 24 -24.19 -7.50 -7.64
C LYS A 24 -22.81 -8.16 -7.48
N ILE A 25 -22.38 -8.96 -8.47
CA ILE A 25 -21.09 -9.67 -8.48
C ILE A 25 -19.86 -8.73 -8.42
N ARG A 26 -20.01 -7.45 -8.75
CA ARG A 26 -18.90 -6.46 -8.65
C ARG A 26 -18.35 -6.32 -7.23
N TRP A 27 -19.22 -6.39 -6.22
CA TRP A 27 -18.80 -6.32 -4.82
C TRP A 27 -18.02 -7.58 -4.42
N LEU A 28 -18.41 -8.75 -4.94
CA LEU A 28 -17.64 -9.98 -4.76
C LEU A 28 -16.22 -9.83 -5.33
N MET A 29 -16.06 -9.27 -6.54
CA MET A 29 -14.72 -9.04 -7.12
C MET A 29 -13.88 -8.10 -6.25
N LEU A 30 -14.48 -7.03 -5.75
CA LEU A 30 -13.81 -6.09 -4.85
C LEU A 30 -13.39 -6.75 -3.54
N PHE A 31 -14.27 -7.49 -2.88
CA PHE A 31 -13.93 -8.20 -1.65
C PHE A 31 -12.86 -9.27 -1.87
N LEU A 32 -12.93 -10.04 -2.95
CA LEU A 32 -11.88 -11.00 -3.30
C LEU A 32 -10.53 -10.33 -3.48
N TYR A 33 -10.50 -9.21 -4.21
CA TYR A 33 -9.27 -8.42 -4.36
C TYR A 33 -8.74 -7.93 -3.00
N VAL A 34 -9.60 -7.39 -2.14
CA VAL A 34 -9.24 -6.92 -0.80
C VAL A 34 -8.59 -8.03 0.02
N PHE A 35 -9.16 -9.25 0.04
CA PHE A 35 -8.58 -10.38 0.77
C PHE A 35 -7.25 -10.86 0.16
N CYS A 36 -7.12 -10.87 -1.17
CA CYS A 36 -5.86 -11.20 -1.84
C CYS A 36 -4.76 -10.20 -1.45
N CYS A 37 -5.05 -8.90 -1.55
CA CYS A 37 -4.12 -7.85 -1.19
C CYS A 37 -3.73 -7.92 0.29
N ALA A 38 -4.72 -8.12 1.18
CA ALA A 38 -4.49 -8.26 2.61
C ALA A 38 -3.57 -9.45 2.95
N SER A 39 -3.81 -10.62 2.32
CA SER A 39 -3.00 -11.82 2.55
C SER A 39 -1.53 -11.68 2.14
N SER A 40 -1.25 -10.77 1.19
CA SER A 40 0.10 -10.50 0.71
C SER A 40 0.80 -9.43 1.55
N LEU A 41 0.09 -8.41 2.02
CA LEU A 41 0.67 -7.37 2.88
C LEU A 41 0.85 -7.77 4.34
N MET A 42 0.02 -8.69 4.85
CA MET A 42 0.27 -9.33 6.14
C MET A 42 1.68 -9.92 6.21
N GLN A 43 2.15 -10.49 5.09
CA GLN A 43 3.45 -11.15 5.02
C GLN A 43 4.64 -10.20 5.04
N TRP A 44 4.45 -8.91 4.74
CA TRP A 44 5.54 -7.94 4.71
C TRP A 44 6.18 -7.75 6.10
N VAL A 45 5.37 -7.38 7.11
CA VAL A 45 5.87 -7.06 8.47
C VAL A 45 6.03 -8.29 9.37
N GLN A 46 5.61 -9.48 8.92
CA GLN A 46 5.40 -10.64 9.80
C GLN A 46 6.64 -11.11 10.58
N TYR A 47 7.85 -10.90 10.05
CA TYR A 47 9.09 -11.28 10.74
C TYR A 47 9.71 -10.11 11.51
N SER A 48 9.53 -8.89 11.01
CA SER A 48 10.09 -7.70 11.64
C SER A 48 9.38 -7.34 12.95
N ILE A 49 8.10 -7.72 13.12
CA ILE A 49 7.38 -7.49 14.38
C ILE A 49 7.74 -8.48 15.50
N ILE A 50 8.39 -9.60 15.17
CA ILE A 50 8.92 -10.61 16.10
C ILE A 50 10.46 -10.71 15.94
N ALA A 51 11.11 -9.56 15.74
CA ALA A 51 12.50 -9.53 15.31
C ALA A 51 13.46 -10.15 16.34
N ASN A 52 13.25 -9.93 17.63
CA ASN A 52 14.02 -10.54 18.71
C ASN A 52 13.95 -12.07 18.65
N THR A 53 12.75 -12.64 18.57
CA THR A 53 12.52 -14.08 18.49
C THR A 53 13.17 -14.70 17.25
N VAL A 54 13.11 -14.00 16.10
CA VAL A 54 13.75 -14.45 14.86
C VAL A 54 15.28 -14.39 14.96
N VAL A 55 15.82 -13.32 15.56
CA VAL A 55 17.27 -13.18 15.83
C VAL A 55 17.76 -14.34 16.67
N ASP A 56 17.06 -14.66 17.76
CA ASP A 56 17.47 -15.69 18.72
C ASP A 56 17.27 -17.12 18.17
N TYR A 57 16.19 -17.35 17.43
CA TYR A 57 15.91 -18.67 16.83
C TYR A 57 16.87 -19.02 15.69
N TYR A 58 17.07 -18.10 14.73
CA TYR A 58 17.92 -18.34 13.57
C TYR A 58 19.40 -17.99 13.81
N ASN A 59 19.74 -17.39 14.95
CA ASN A 59 21.08 -16.90 15.29
C ASN A 59 21.63 -15.93 14.23
N VAL A 60 20.82 -14.93 13.86
CA VAL A 60 21.12 -13.91 12.84
C VAL A 60 21.09 -12.51 13.44
N SER A 61 21.64 -11.50 12.76
CA SER A 61 21.58 -10.11 13.24
C SER A 61 20.21 -9.48 13.00
N TYR A 62 19.85 -8.45 13.80
CA TYR A 62 18.67 -7.62 13.54
C TYR A 62 18.63 -7.07 12.12
N THR A 63 19.78 -6.65 11.59
CA THR A 63 19.90 -6.19 10.19
C THR A 63 19.50 -7.28 9.20
N ALA A 64 19.82 -8.56 9.46
CA ALA A 64 19.39 -9.66 8.59
C ALA A 64 17.86 -9.85 8.64
N VAL A 65 17.22 -9.65 9.79
CA VAL A 65 15.77 -9.66 9.92
C VAL A 65 15.13 -8.46 9.22
N ASP A 66 15.73 -7.28 9.31
CA ASP A 66 15.29 -6.06 8.60
C ASP A 66 15.31 -6.28 7.07
N TRP A 67 16.28 -7.04 6.57
CA TRP A 67 16.34 -7.43 5.15
C TRP A 67 15.13 -8.25 4.68
N SER A 68 14.39 -8.93 5.57
CA SER A 68 13.14 -9.61 5.20
C SER A 68 12.06 -8.62 4.75
N SER A 69 12.02 -7.43 5.35
CA SER A 69 11.16 -6.33 4.94
C SER A 69 11.80 -5.55 3.78
N MET A 70 13.10 -5.24 3.83
CA MET A 70 13.75 -4.46 2.77
C MET A 70 13.75 -5.18 1.42
N ILE A 71 13.91 -6.51 1.39
CA ILE A 71 13.87 -7.26 0.12
C ILE A 71 12.50 -7.16 -0.53
N TYR A 72 11.42 -7.18 0.26
CA TYR A 72 10.05 -6.98 -0.19
C TYR A 72 9.89 -5.60 -0.86
N LEU A 73 10.43 -4.54 -0.25
CA LEU A 73 10.40 -3.18 -0.82
C LEU A 73 11.30 -3.06 -2.07
N LEU A 74 12.48 -3.68 -2.04
CA LEU A 74 13.49 -3.58 -3.09
C LEU A 74 13.05 -4.22 -4.40
N VAL A 75 12.46 -5.42 -4.33
CA VAL A 75 11.95 -6.09 -5.52
C VAL A 75 10.75 -5.38 -6.14
N CYS A 76 10.03 -4.55 -5.38
CA CYS A 76 8.92 -3.76 -5.95
C CYS A 76 9.42 -2.76 -6.99
N ILE A 77 10.55 -2.07 -6.75
CA ILE A 77 11.02 -0.96 -7.60
C ILE A 77 11.20 -1.35 -9.08
N PRO A 78 11.98 -2.40 -9.43
CA PRO A 78 12.14 -2.78 -10.84
C PRO A 78 10.87 -3.37 -11.46
N PHE A 79 9.98 -3.95 -10.64
CA PHE A 79 8.75 -4.59 -11.11
C PHE A 79 7.55 -3.64 -11.22
N ILE A 80 7.65 -2.38 -10.79
CA ILE A 80 6.61 -1.35 -11.02
C ILE A 80 6.26 -1.24 -12.50
N PHE A 81 7.26 -1.08 -13.38
CA PHE A 81 7.02 -0.90 -14.82
C PHE A 81 6.40 -2.14 -15.48
N PRO A 82 6.91 -3.37 -15.26
CA PRO A 82 6.23 -4.59 -15.68
C PRO A 82 4.81 -4.72 -15.15
N ALA A 83 4.58 -4.42 -13.87
CA ALA A 83 3.25 -4.52 -13.27
C ALA A 83 2.25 -3.56 -13.91
N CYS A 84 2.64 -2.29 -14.14
CA CYS A 84 1.82 -1.34 -14.88
C CYS A 84 1.50 -1.86 -16.29
N TYR A 85 2.50 -2.37 -17.02
CA TYR A 85 2.30 -2.91 -18.36
C TYR A 85 1.31 -4.09 -18.37
N VAL A 86 1.46 -5.03 -17.43
CA VAL A 86 0.57 -6.19 -17.30
C VAL A 86 -0.85 -5.73 -16.95
N LEU A 87 -0.99 -4.81 -16.01
CA LEU A 87 -2.29 -4.26 -15.64
C LEU A 87 -2.97 -3.54 -16.82
N ASP A 88 -2.19 -2.84 -17.64
CA ASP A 88 -2.67 -2.04 -18.77
C ASP A 88 -3.00 -2.85 -20.02
N LYS A 89 -2.18 -3.84 -20.35
CA LYS A 89 -2.34 -4.65 -21.57
C LYS A 89 -3.05 -5.97 -21.33
N MET A 90 -2.81 -6.61 -20.20
CA MET A 90 -3.31 -7.95 -19.89
C MET A 90 -4.54 -7.93 -18.99
N GLY A 91 -4.78 -6.82 -18.28
CA GLY A 91 -6.02 -6.59 -17.53
C GLY A 91 -5.94 -7.00 -16.06
N ILE A 92 -7.07 -6.84 -15.37
CA ILE A 92 -7.13 -6.95 -13.90
C ILE A 92 -7.06 -8.40 -13.41
N ARG A 93 -7.64 -9.36 -14.12
CA ARG A 93 -7.66 -10.78 -13.74
C ARG A 93 -6.27 -11.39 -13.79
N ILE A 94 -5.52 -11.11 -14.85
CA ILE A 94 -4.15 -11.64 -15.00
C ILE A 94 -3.24 -11.01 -13.93
N SER A 95 -3.38 -9.71 -13.69
CA SER A 95 -2.63 -9.02 -12.63
C SER A 95 -2.93 -9.60 -11.24
N THR A 96 -4.21 -9.82 -10.91
CA THR A 96 -4.61 -10.48 -9.65
C THR A 96 -4.05 -11.89 -9.56
N LEU A 97 -4.13 -12.70 -10.64
CA LEU A 97 -3.66 -14.09 -10.66
C LEU A 97 -2.15 -14.19 -10.44
N ILE A 98 -1.36 -13.32 -11.09
CA ILE A 98 0.10 -13.25 -10.87
C ILE A 98 0.37 -12.85 -9.41
N GLY A 99 -0.36 -11.86 -8.90
CA GLY A 99 -0.28 -11.44 -7.51
C GLY A 99 -0.56 -12.56 -6.51
N ILE A 100 -1.78 -13.10 -6.47
CA ILE A 100 -2.13 -14.13 -5.49
C ILE A 100 -1.37 -15.44 -5.72
N GLY A 101 -1.04 -15.78 -6.97
CA GLY A 101 -0.27 -16.96 -7.31
C GLY A 101 1.15 -16.90 -6.79
N GLY A 102 1.83 -15.78 -7.00
CA GLY A 102 3.17 -15.58 -6.47
C GLY A 102 3.18 -15.37 -4.96
N THR A 103 2.18 -14.69 -4.37
CA THR A 103 2.01 -14.62 -2.90
C THR A 103 1.90 -16.03 -2.30
N CYS A 104 1.07 -16.89 -2.89
CA CYS A 104 0.92 -18.29 -2.48
C CYS A 104 2.23 -19.07 -2.60
N LEU A 105 2.91 -18.96 -3.74
CA LEU A 105 4.22 -19.59 -3.97
C LEU A 105 5.24 -19.15 -2.91
N GLY A 106 5.32 -17.85 -2.63
CA GLY A 106 6.21 -17.30 -1.61
C GLY A 106 5.87 -17.82 -0.21
N SER A 107 4.59 -17.95 0.14
CA SER A 107 4.16 -18.54 1.42
C SER A 107 4.59 -20.00 1.56
N TRP A 108 4.44 -20.81 0.51
CA TRP A 108 4.90 -22.21 0.52
C TRP A 108 6.42 -22.34 0.58
N ILE A 109 7.17 -21.46 -0.10
CA ILE A 109 8.64 -21.42 0.01
C ILE A 109 9.04 -21.16 1.46
N LYS A 110 8.41 -20.19 2.13
CA LYS A 110 8.70 -19.86 3.53
C LYS A 110 8.44 -21.02 4.49
N LEU A 111 7.49 -21.92 4.20
CA LEU A 111 7.30 -23.12 5.03
C LEU A 111 8.56 -24.00 5.12
N GLY A 112 9.41 -23.97 4.08
CA GLY A 112 10.71 -24.64 4.09
C GLY A 112 11.78 -23.98 4.98
N SER A 113 11.50 -22.78 5.50
CA SER A 113 12.43 -22.01 6.34
C SER A 113 12.34 -22.36 7.82
N VAL A 114 11.41 -23.23 8.24
CA VAL A 114 11.12 -23.50 9.67
C VAL A 114 12.35 -23.94 10.44
N SER A 115 13.31 -24.61 9.79
CA SER A 115 14.56 -25.01 10.43
C SER A 115 15.49 -23.81 10.74
N PRO A 116 16.18 -23.79 11.90
CA PRO A 116 17.03 -22.68 12.33
C PRO A 116 18.15 -22.27 11.36
N GLU A 117 18.63 -23.19 10.52
CA GLU A 117 19.73 -22.91 9.57
C GLU A 117 19.25 -22.30 8.24
N ARG A 118 17.94 -22.17 8.06
CA ARG A 118 17.31 -21.88 6.76
C ARG A 118 16.74 -20.46 6.65
N PHE A 119 17.31 -19.50 7.37
CA PHE A 119 16.86 -18.10 7.31
C PHE A 119 16.88 -17.53 5.87
N TRP A 120 17.84 -17.94 5.03
CA TRP A 120 17.88 -17.51 3.63
C TRP A 120 16.60 -17.86 2.84
N VAL A 121 15.90 -18.94 3.20
CA VAL A 121 14.63 -19.35 2.58
C VAL A 121 13.53 -18.33 2.89
N VAL A 122 13.57 -17.69 4.08
CA VAL A 122 12.68 -16.57 4.42
C VAL A 122 12.86 -15.44 3.41
N LEU A 123 14.11 -15.06 3.13
CA LEU A 123 14.43 -13.95 2.23
C LEU A 123 13.98 -14.26 0.79
N VAL A 124 14.20 -15.49 0.30
CA VAL A 124 13.74 -15.92 -1.02
C VAL A 124 12.21 -15.86 -1.10
N GLY A 125 11.52 -16.41 -0.10
CA GLY A 125 10.07 -16.35 -0.02
C GLY A 125 9.54 -14.92 0.02
N GLN A 126 10.15 -14.04 0.84
CA GLN A 126 9.79 -12.62 0.90
C GLN A 126 10.00 -11.90 -0.43
N GLY A 127 11.09 -12.20 -1.14
CA GLY A 127 11.32 -11.67 -2.48
C GLY A 127 10.21 -12.05 -3.45
N VAL A 128 9.77 -13.31 -3.44
CA VAL A 128 8.65 -13.77 -4.29
C VAL A 128 7.35 -13.04 -3.92
N VAL A 129 7.02 -12.92 -2.63
CA VAL A 129 5.81 -12.20 -2.20
C VAL A 129 5.90 -10.71 -2.57
N GLY A 130 7.04 -10.06 -2.41
CA GLY A 130 7.26 -8.66 -2.77
C GLY A 130 7.06 -8.41 -4.27
N VAL A 131 7.61 -9.28 -5.13
CA VAL A 131 7.37 -9.22 -6.59
C VAL A 131 5.89 -9.36 -6.89
N SER A 132 5.19 -10.22 -6.16
CA SER A 132 3.77 -10.51 -6.40
C SER A 132 2.87 -9.35 -5.97
N GLN A 133 3.23 -8.67 -4.88
CA GLN A 133 2.49 -7.53 -4.35
C GLN A 133 2.35 -6.40 -5.38
N ILE A 134 3.40 -6.14 -6.16
CA ILE A 134 3.40 -4.99 -7.08
C ILE A 134 2.33 -5.11 -8.18
N PHE A 135 2.00 -6.32 -8.61
CA PHE A 135 0.95 -6.58 -9.60
C PHE A 135 -0.46 -6.31 -9.05
N MET A 136 -0.62 -6.29 -7.72
CA MET A 136 -1.90 -6.02 -7.07
C MET A 136 -2.10 -4.54 -6.74
N LEU A 137 -1.03 -3.79 -6.48
CA LEU A 137 -1.12 -2.40 -5.99
C LEU A 137 -1.91 -1.45 -6.91
N GLY A 138 -1.80 -1.59 -8.23
CA GLY A 138 -2.50 -0.74 -9.19
C GLY A 138 -3.95 -1.13 -9.48
N ILE A 139 -4.44 -2.26 -8.95
CA ILE A 139 -5.75 -2.81 -9.27
C ILE A 139 -6.93 -1.98 -8.73
N PRO A 140 -6.93 -1.39 -7.52
CA PRO A 140 -8.11 -0.70 -6.96
C PRO A 140 -8.74 0.35 -7.89
N PRO A 141 -8.00 1.33 -8.44
CA PRO A 141 -8.60 2.34 -9.32
C PRO A 141 -9.13 1.72 -10.62
N LYS A 142 -8.44 0.71 -11.15
CA LYS A 142 -8.82 0.05 -12.40
C LYS A 142 -10.04 -0.86 -12.23
N LEU A 143 -10.09 -1.61 -11.13
CA LEU A 143 -11.22 -2.44 -10.74
C LEU A 143 -12.46 -1.57 -10.50
N ALA A 144 -12.30 -0.45 -9.78
CA ALA A 144 -13.36 0.53 -9.58
C ALA A 144 -13.87 1.08 -10.91
N ALA A 145 -12.98 1.46 -11.81
CA ALA A 145 -13.35 1.91 -13.15
C ALA A 145 -14.06 0.80 -13.96
N VAL A 146 -13.58 -0.44 -13.97
CA VAL A 146 -14.16 -1.49 -14.84
C VAL A 146 -15.51 -2.03 -14.32
N TRP A 147 -15.71 -2.09 -13.01
CA TRP A 147 -16.84 -2.80 -12.40
C TRP A 147 -17.90 -1.91 -11.76
N PHE A 148 -17.59 -0.64 -11.49
CA PHE A 148 -18.49 0.29 -10.81
C PHE A 148 -18.89 1.45 -11.73
N GLY A 149 -20.12 1.95 -11.53
CA GLY A 149 -20.59 3.16 -12.21
C GLY A 149 -19.89 4.40 -11.66
N SER A 150 -19.88 5.50 -12.41
CA SER A 150 -19.17 6.75 -12.10
C SER A 150 -19.37 7.25 -10.68
N ASN A 151 -20.57 7.11 -10.12
CA ASN A 151 -20.93 7.60 -8.78
C ASN A 151 -20.36 6.73 -7.64
N GLN A 152 -19.80 5.56 -7.93
CA GLN A 152 -19.32 4.59 -6.92
C GLN A 152 -17.83 4.23 -7.10
N VAL A 153 -17.15 4.82 -8.09
CA VAL A 153 -15.72 4.55 -8.36
C VAL A 153 -14.83 4.94 -7.18
N SER A 154 -15.02 6.15 -6.63
CA SER A 154 -14.24 6.62 -5.48
C SER A 154 -14.40 5.69 -4.27
N LEU A 155 -15.64 5.36 -3.89
CA LEU A 155 -15.93 4.43 -2.80
C LEU A 155 -15.30 3.05 -3.01
N ALA A 156 -15.43 2.49 -4.21
CA ALA A 156 -14.86 1.18 -4.53
C ALA A 156 -13.32 1.19 -4.49
N CYS A 157 -12.69 2.27 -4.97
CA CYS A 157 -11.25 2.46 -4.89
C CYS A 157 -10.78 2.50 -3.44
N SER A 158 -11.44 3.31 -2.60
CA SER A 158 -11.13 3.43 -1.17
C SER A 158 -11.26 2.10 -0.44
N ILE A 159 -12.34 1.34 -0.67
CA ILE A 159 -12.50 -0.01 -0.10
C ILE A 159 -11.39 -0.96 -0.58
N GLY A 160 -10.99 -0.87 -1.85
CA GLY A 160 -9.86 -1.63 -2.39
C GLY A 160 -8.54 -1.33 -1.68
N LEU A 161 -8.28 -0.04 -1.39
CA LEU A 161 -7.11 0.40 -0.63
C LEU A 161 -7.16 -0.01 0.85
N LEU A 162 -8.34 -0.21 1.45
CA LEU A 162 -8.45 -0.74 2.83
C LEU A 162 -7.83 -2.14 2.96
N GLY A 163 -7.83 -2.96 1.90
CA GLY A 163 -7.16 -4.26 1.91
C GLY A 163 -5.67 -4.18 2.23
N ILE A 164 -5.03 -3.08 1.82
CA ILE A 164 -3.62 -2.83 2.14
C ILE A 164 -3.44 -2.68 3.64
N GLN A 165 -4.27 -1.84 4.26
CA GLN A 165 -4.19 -1.56 5.68
C GLN A 165 -4.59 -2.76 6.53
N ILE A 166 -5.66 -3.47 6.15
CA ILE A 166 -6.09 -4.68 6.85
C ILE A 166 -4.98 -5.74 6.85
N GLY A 167 -4.31 -5.95 5.72
CA GLY A 167 -3.17 -6.87 5.65
C GLY A 167 -2.07 -6.51 6.63
N THR A 168 -1.59 -5.26 6.59
CA THR A 168 -0.54 -4.78 7.49
C THR A 168 -0.95 -4.86 8.97
N ALA A 169 -2.20 -4.53 9.30
CA ALA A 169 -2.75 -4.66 10.65
C ALA A 169 -2.70 -6.11 11.17
N ILE A 170 -3.13 -7.07 10.35
CA ILE A 170 -3.05 -8.51 10.68
C ILE A 170 -1.58 -8.93 10.81
N GLY A 171 -0.69 -8.40 9.96
CA GLY A 171 0.74 -8.68 10.00
C GLY A 171 1.42 -8.19 11.28
N PHE A 172 0.92 -7.14 11.92
CA PHE A 172 1.40 -6.70 13.23
C PHE A 172 0.84 -7.52 14.39
N LEU A 173 -0.43 -7.94 14.29
CA LEU A 173 -1.13 -8.58 15.39
C LEU A 173 -0.85 -10.08 15.51
N ILE A 174 -0.87 -10.81 14.40
CA ILE A 174 -0.88 -12.27 14.40
C ILE A 174 0.47 -12.89 14.79
N PRO A 175 1.62 -12.43 14.27
CA PRO A 175 2.90 -13.09 14.57
C PRO A 175 3.26 -13.10 16.06
N PRO A 176 3.15 -11.99 16.83
CA PRO A 176 3.47 -12.02 18.25
C PRO A 176 2.53 -12.89 19.09
N ILE A 177 1.29 -13.12 18.65
CA ILE A 177 0.34 -14.02 19.35
C ILE A 177 0.65 -15.49 19.07
N LEU A 178 1.16 -15.81 17.87
CA LEU A 178 1.41 -17.20 17.46
C LEU A 178 2.83 -17.67 17.76
N VAL A 179 3.79 -16.76 17.84
CA VAL A 179 5.21 -17.04 18.05
C VAL A 179 5.61 -16.44 19.40
N ASP A 180 5.48 -17.24 20.44
CA ASP A 180 5.85 -16.86 21.81
C ASP A 180 7.34 -17.11 22.06
N ASP A 181 8.07 -16.09 22.50
CA ASP A 181 9.49 -16.14 22.85
C ASP A 181 9.76 -16.73 24.25
N GLN A 182 8.72 -16.96 25.06
CA GLN A 182 8.88 -17.54 26.41
C GLN A 182 9.10 -19.06 26.42
N GLY A 183 9.11 -19.71 25.25
CA GLY A 183 9.26 -21.16 25.10
C GLY A 183 10.67 -21.61 24.71
N ASP A 184 10.94 -22.91 24.90
CA ASP A 184 12.09 -23.57 24.27
C ASP A 184 12.07 -23.37 22.73
N LYS A 185 13.23 -23.54 22.06
CA LYS A 185 13.32 -23.43 20.59
C LYS A 185 12.27 -24.24 19.83
N GLU A 186 11.82 -25.37 20.38
CA GLU A 186 10.73 -26.17 19.81
C GLU A 186 9.38 -25.42 19.80
N GLY A 187 9.11 -24.58 20.80
CA GLY A 187 7.91 -23.74 20.87
C GLY A 187 7.91 -22.69 19.76
N VAL A 188 9.02 -21.97 19.60
CA VAL A 188 9.20 -20.99 18.52
C VAL A 188 9.07 -21.66 17.14
N GLU A 189 9.67 -22.83 16.95
CA GLU A 189 9.54 -23.61 15.72
C GLU A 189 8.09 -23.96 15.39
N ARG A 190 7.33 -24.43 16.40
CA ARG A 190 5.90 -24.74 16.24
C ARG A 190 5.08 -23.48 15.93
N GLY A 191 5.37 -22.36 16.59
CA GLY A 191 4.72 -21.07 16.34
C GLY A 191 4.97 -20.58 14.91
N LEU A 192 6.23 -20.59 14.46
CA LEU A 192 6.62 -20.24 13.10
C LEU A 192 5.97 -21.18 12.07
N TYR A 193 5.99 -22.49 12.32
CA TYR A 193 5.32 -23.47 11.45
C TYR A 193 3.81 -23.18 11.33
N LEU A 194 3.14 -22.96 12.47
CA LEU A 194 1.71 -22.67 12.52
C LEU A 194 1.36 -21.38 11.77
N MET A 195 2.12 -20.30 12.01
CA MET A 195 1.96 -19.04 11.30
C MET A 195 2.10 -19.23 9.78
N LEU A 196 3.15 -19.92 9.34
CA LEU A 196 3.46 -20.09 7.92
C LEU A 196 2.47 -21.01 7.20
N ILE A 197 2.05 -22.10 7.84
CA ILE A 197 1.07 -23.02 7.24
C ILE A 197 -0.32 -22.37 7.14
N ILE A 198 -0.74 -21.57 8.12
CA ILE A 198 -2.00 -20.81 8.05
C ILE A 198 -1.97 -19.88 6.84
N VAL A 199 -0.90 -19.10 6.69
CA VAL A 199 -0.76 -18.17 5.56
C VAL A 199 -0.73 -18.90 4.22
N ALA A 200 0.00 -20.02 4.12
CA ALA A 200 0.06 -20.84 2.90
C ALA A 200 -1.31 -21.43 2.53
N LEU A 201 -2.08 -21.92 3.51
CA LEU A 201 -3.42 -22.46 3.28
C LEU A 201 -4.41 -21.36 2.86
N VAL A 202 -4.41 -20.21 3.56
CA VAL A 202 -5.30 -19.08 3.22
C VAL A 202 -5.02 -18.58 1.81
N THR A 203 -3.75 -18.38 1.45
CA THR A 203 -3.36 -17.91 0.11
C THR A 203 -3.65 -18.95 -0.98
N THR A 204 -3.56 -20.25 -0.68
CA THR A 204 -3.96 -21.34 -1.59
C THR A 204 -5.46 -21.33 -1.84
N ILE A 205 -6.28 -21.19 -0.79
CA ILE A 205 -7.74 -21.11 -0.91
C ILE A 205 -8.13 -19.89 -1.74
N LEU A 206 -7.54 -18.72 -1.44
CA LEU A 206 -7.77 -17.50 -2.22
C LEU A 206 -7.37 -17.67 -3.69
N LEU A 207 -6.22 -18.30 -3.98
CA LEU A 207 -5.80 -18.60 -5.35
C LEU A 207 -6.83 -19.45 -6.10
N ILE A 208 -7.33 -20.53 -5.49
CA ILE A 208 -8.36 -21.40 -6.08
C ILE A 208 -9.64 -20.59 -6.37
N ILE A 209 -10.07 -19.75 -5.42
CA ILE A 209 -11.24 -18.89 -5.59
C ILE A 209 -11.00 -17.86 -6.70
N VAL A 210 -9.82 -17.28 -6.81
CA VAL A 210 -9.51 -16.31 -7.88
C VAL A 210 -9.51 -16.99 -9.25
N ILE A 211 -8.92 -18.18 -9.37
CA ILE A 211 -8.90 -18.96 -10.62
C ILE A 211 -10.34 -19.24 -11.10
N THR A 212 -11.21 -19.66 -10.19
CA THR A 212 -12.57 -20.10 -10.50
C THR A 212 -13.56 -18.94 -10.63
N CYS A 213 -13.52 -17.96 -9.72
CA CYS A 213 -14.54 -16.93 -9.59
C CYS A 213 -14.13 -15.56 -10.15
N PHE A 214 -12.85 -15.17 -10.15
CA PHE A 214 -12.45 -13.78 -10.45
C PHE A 214 -12.57 -13.46 -11.94
N LYS A 215 -13.48 -12.56 -12.32
CA LYS A 215 -13.75 -12.23 -13.73
C LYS A 215 -13.00 -10.96 -14.15
N GLU A 216 -12.53 -10.93 -15.40
CA GLU A 216 -11.85 -9.75 -15.96
C GLU A 216 -12.78 -8.53 -16.06
N ARG A 217 -13.99 -8.74 -16.55
CA ARG A 217 -14.96 -7.68 -16.81
C ARG A 217 -16.39 -8.19 -16.74
N PRO A 218 -17.38 -7.34 -16.41
CA PRO A 218 -18.79 -7.68 -16.56
C PRO A 218 -19.14 -7.90 -18.04
N VAL A 219 -20.22 -8.65 -18.30
CA VAL A 219 -20.67 -9.01 -19.65
C VAL A 219 -21.12 -7.76 -20.44
N SER A 220 -21.71 -6.77 -19.77
CA SER A 220 -21.99 -5.43 -20.31
C SER A 220 -21.17 -4.37 -19.58
N PRO A 221 -20.68 -3.33 -20.29
CA PRO A 221 -19.94 -2.23 -19.67
C PRO A 221 -20.87 -1.41 -18.75
N PRO A 222 -20.39 -0.88 -17.62
CA PRO A 222 -21.24 -0.16 -16.67
C PRO A 222 -21.51 1.32 -17.02
N SER A 223 -20.87 1.93 -18.04
CA SER A 223 -21.22 3.29 -18.50
C SER A 223 -20.82 3.62 -19.96
N LEU A 224 -21.58 4.53 -20.60
CA LEU A 224 -21.32 5.12 -21.93
C LEU A 224 -19.96 5.86 -21.98
N ALA A 225 -19.54 6.47 -20.87
CA ALA A 225 -18.25 7.14 -20.76
C ALA A 225 -17.08 6.14 -20.89
N GLN A 226 -17.24 4.90 -20.41
CA GLN A 226 -16.20 3.87 -20.53
C GLN A 226 -16.10 3.27 -21.92
N SER A 227 -17.19 3.18 -22.70
CA SER A 227 -17.11 2.76 -24.10
C SER A 227 -16.38 3.79 -24.96
N GLN A 228 -16.53 5.09 -24.65
CA GLN A 228 -15.82 6.17 -25.33
C GLN A 228 -14.33 6.29 -24.92
N ILE A 229 -13.99 6.11 -23.64
CA ILE A 229 -12.58 6.05 -23.19
C ILE A 229 -11.85 4.85 -23.82
N ARG A 230 -12.55 3.72 -24.02
CA ARG A 230 -12.03 2.52 -24.68
C ARG A 230 -11.65 2.71 -26.15
N GLN A 231 -12.24 3.67 -26.86
CA GLN A 231 -12.02 3.85 -28.30
C GLN A 231 -10.98 4.93 -28.65
N LYS A 232 -10.54 5.79 -27.71
CA LYS A 232 -9.90 7.07 -28.08
C LYS A 232 -8.50 7.36 -27.54
N ARG A 233 -7.82 6.46 -26.82
CA ARG A 233 -6.45 6.72 -26.33
C ARG A 233 -5.43 5.70 -26.83
N GLU A 234 -4.66 6.07 -27.85
CA GLU A 234 -3.30 5.57 -28.00
C GLU A 234 -2.47 6.13 -26.84
N TYR A 235 -2.31 5.33 -25.79
CA TYR A 235 -1.60 5.72 -24.59
C TYR A 235 -0.10 5.46 -24.75
N ASN A 236 0.69 6.54 -24.81
CA ASN A 236 2.15 6.47 -24.79
C ASN A 236 2.67 6.63 -23.36
N PHE A 237 2.85 5.51 -22.65
CA PHE A 237 3.41 5.47 -21.30
C PHE A 237 4.70 6.28 -21.12
N LYS A 238 5.58 6.29 -22.13
CA LYS A 238 6.82 7.08 -22.13
C LYS A 238 6.58 8.59 -22.08
N GLU A 239 5.55 9.07 -22.77
CA GLU A 239 5.18 10.49 -22.76
C GLU A 239 4.62 10.90 -21.41
N SER A 240 3.78 10.05 -20.80
CA SER A 240 3.26 10.28 -19.44
C SER A 240 4.38 10.33 -18.40
N LEU A 241 5.37 9.43 -18.47
CA LEU A 241 6.54 9.51 -17.60
C LEU A 241 7.31 10.82 -17.80
N LYS A 242 7.55 11.22 -19.05
CA LYS A 242 8.24 12.48 -19.36
C LYS A 242 7.48 13.68 -18.79
N GLU A 243 6.15 13.70 -18.89
CA GLU A 243 5.31 14.76 -18.33
C GLU A 243 5.39 14.82 -16.79
N LEU A 244 5.33 13.67 -16.12
CA LEU A 244 5.46 13.56 -14.67
C LEU A 244 6.82 14.07 -14.17
N PHE A 245 7.91 13.60 -14.80
CA PHE A 245 9.27 14.03 -14.43
C PHE A 245 9.62 15.46 -14.89
N SER A 246 8.78 16.11 -15.70
CA SER A 246 8.93 17.53 -16.05
C SER A 246 8.14 18.45 -15.12
N ASN A 247 7.21 17.90 -14.33
CA ASN A 247 6.35 18.67 -13.44
C ASN A 247 7.02 18.87 -12.06
N HIS A 248 7.60 20.05 -11.84
CA HIS A 248 8.28 20.38 -10.59
C HIS A 248 7.40 20.21 -9.34
N SER A 249 6.12 20.59 -9.38
CA SER A 249 5.19 20.39 -8.25
C SER A 249 4.99 18.91 -7.93
N PHE A 250 4.90 18.06 -8.96
CA PHE A 250 4.81 16.62 -8.77
C PHE A 250 6.10 16.03 -8.21
N ILE A 251 7.28 16.49 -8.65
CA ILE A 251 8.56 16.02 -8.12
C ILE A 251 8.70 16.37 -6.64
N PHE A 252 8.40 17.62 -6.25
CA PHE A 252 8.42 18.03 -4.84
C PHE A 252 7.45 17.19 -4.00
N LEU A 253 6.23 16.96 -4.50
CA LEU A 253 5.26 16.08 -3.85
C LEU A 253 5.78 14.64 -3.74
N ALA A 254 6.32 14.07 -4.82
CA ALA A 254 6.77 12.68 -4.85
C ALA A 254 7.94 12.46 -3.87
N VAL A 255 8.88 13.40 -3.80
CA VAL A 255 10.00 13.35 -2.85
C VAL A 255 9.51 13.53 -1.41
N SER A 256 8.66 14.52 -1.13
CA SER A 256 8.15 14.76 0.24
C SER A 256 7.28 13.59 0.73
N TYR A 257 6.39 13.11 -0.13
CA TYR A 257 5.55 11.95 0.14
C TYR A 257 6.39 10.70 0.36
N GLY A 258 7.37 10.48 -0.51
CA GLY A 258 8.29 9.36 -0.40
C GLY A 258 9.10 9.41 0.88
N ILE A 259 9.52 10.60 1.33
CA ILE A 259 10.23 10.74 2.61
C ILE A 259 9.32 10.33 3.78
N ASN A 260 8.11 10.88 3.86
CA ASN A 260 7.18 10.59 4.95
C ASN A 260 6.81 9.10 5.00
N LEU A 261 6.37 8.54 3.87
CA LEU A 261 6.02 7.12 3.82
C LEU A 261 7.24 6.22 3.98
N GLY A 262 8.41 6.61 3.48
CA GLY A 262 9.64 5.86 3.70
C GLY A 262 9.99 5.76 5.19
N ILE A 263 9.82 6.85 5.94
CA ILE A 263 10.02 6.86 7.40
C ILE A 263 8.97 6.00 8.09
N PHE A 264 7.72 6.04 7.64
CA PHE A 264 6.68 5.13 8.13
C PHE A 264 7.06 3.65 7.89
N LEU A 265 7.48 3.28 6.68
CA LEU A 265 7.92 1.91 6.36
C LEU A 265 9.11 1.47 7.22
N ALA A 266 10.08 2.36 7.44
CA ALA A 266 11.22 2.11 8.31
C ALA A 266 10.80 1.95 9.78
N PHE A 267 9.96 2.86 10.29
CA PHE A 267 9.43 2.81 11.65
C PHE A 267 8.61 1.55 11.89
N SER A 268 7.74 1.16 10.95
CA SER A 268 6.98 -0.09 10.98
C SER A 268 7.88 -1.33 11.03
N THR A 269 9.01 -1.32 10.32
CA THR A 269 9.96 -2.44 10.31
C THR A 269 10.70 -2.56 11.63
N LEU A 270 11.15 -1.43 12.21
CA LEU A 270 11.93 -1.42 13.44
C LEU A 270 11.07 -1.35 14.71
N LEU A 271 9.74 -1.39 14.58
CA LEU A 271 8.82 -1.15 15.70
C LEU A 271 9.09 -2.07 16.88
N ASN A 272 9.27 -3.38 16.64
CA ASN A 272 9.63 -4.36 17.66
C ASN A 272 10.90 -3.95 18.41
N GLN A 273 11.98 -3.66 17.69
CA GLN A 273 13.28 -3.28 18.27
C GLN A 273 13.18 -2.00 19.11
N ILE A 274 12.40 -1.02 18.66
CA ILE A 274 12.21 0.27 19.36
C ILE A 274 11.44 0.07 20.67
N ILE A 275 10.38 -0.74 20.66
CA ILE A 275 9.54 -0.98 21.84
C ILE A 275 10.28 -1.86 22.86
N LEU A 276 10.83 -3.00 22.42
CA LEU A 276 11.45 -3.97 23.32
C LEU A 276 12.73 -3.44 23.98
N LYS A 277 13.37 -2.43 23.39
CA LYS A 277 14.50 -1.76 24.03
C LYS A 277 14.16 -1.13 25.38
N HIS A 278 12.93 -0.65 25.54
CA HIS A 278 12.43 -0.03 26.78
C HIS A 278 11.46 -0.93 27.55
N TYR A 279 10.82 -1.88 26.85
CA TYR A 279 9.84 -2.80 27.40
C TYR A 279 10.15 -4.25 26.95
N PRO A 280 11.16 -4.91 27.55
CA PRO A 280 11.71 -6.19 27.04
C PRO A 280 10.70 -7.34 26.91
N ASP A 281 9.69 -7.40 27.78
CA ASP A 281 8.70 -8.49 27.80
C ASP A 281 7.38 -8.12 27.10
N SER A 282 7.37 -7.04 26.31
CA SER A 282 6.16 -6.43 25.73
C SER A 282 6.02 -6.68 24.21
N GLU A 283 6.30 -7.90 23.76
CA GLU A 283 6.18 -8.30 22.34
C GLU A 283 4.76 -8.18 21.80
N GLU A 284 3.79 -8.72 22.56
CA GLU A 284 2.37 -8.57 22.21
C GLU A 284 1.98 -7.10 22.12
N ASP A 285 2.50 -6.25 23.01
CA ASP A 285 2.22 -4.82 22.98
C ASP A 285 2.86 -4.15 21.77
N ALA A 286 4.08 -4.53 21.36
CA ALA A 286 4.68 -4.03 20.12
C ALA A 286 3.78 -4.34 18.90
N GLY A 287 3.23 -5.57 18.85
CA GLY A 287 2.25 -5.96 17.84
C GLY A 287 0.95 -5.16 17.90
N ARG A 288 0.39 -4.96 19.10
CA ARG A 288 -0.84 -4.18 19.32
C ARG A 288 -0.64 -2.68 19.01
N ILE A 289 0.53 -2.12 19.31
CA ILE A 289 0.92 -0.75 18.92
C ILE A 289 0.97 -0.64 17.40
N GLY A 290 1.58 -1.61 16.72
CA GLY A 290 1.60 -1.70 15.25
C GLY A 290 0.19 -1.74 14.66
N LEU A 291 -0.68 -2.60 15.20
CA LEU A 291 -2.09 -2.66 14.84
C LEU A 291 -2.79 -1.30 15.03
N LEU A 292 -2.58 -0.65 16.17
CA LEU A 292 -3.20 0.63 16.52
C LEU A 292 -2.76 1.75 15.57
N ILE A 293 -1.49 1.80 15.18
CA ILE A 293 -0.97 2.71 14.15
C ILE A 293 -1.75 2.56 12.85
N ILE A 294 -1.97 1.32 12.41
CA ILE A 294 -2.68 1.05 11.15
C ILE A 294 -4.17 1.42 11.26
N VAL A 295 -4.86 0.99 12.32
CA VAL A 295 -6.29 1.26 12.49
C VAL A 295 -6.57 2.75 12.65
N SER A 296 -5.79 3.45 13.48
CA SER A 296 -5.90 4.91 13.61
C SER A 296 -5.63 5.63 12.29
N GLY A 297 -4.65 5.14 11.52
CA GLY A 297 -4.33 5.64 10.19
C GLY A 297 -5.41 5.42 9.12
N MET A 298 -6.17 4.33 9.21
CA MET A 298 -7.36 4.13 8.37
C MET A 298 -8.41 5.21 8.66
N VAL A 299 -8.63 5.55 9.93
CA VAL A 299 -9.53 6.64 10.32
C VAL A 299 -8.99 7.99 9.83
N GLY A 300 -7.69 8.23 9.95
CA GLY A 300 -7.02 9.43 9.41
C GLY A 300 -7.16 9.57 7.89
N SER A 301 -7.04 8.47 7.16
CA SER A 301 -7.19 8.41 5.70
C SER A 301 -8.62 8.72 5.25
N LEU A 302 -9.62 8.22 5.98
CA LEU A 302 -11.02 8.51 5.71
C LEU A 302 -11.39 9.96 6.04
N THR A 303 -10.96 10.44 7.21
CA THR A 303 -11.25 11.82 7.65
C THR A 303 -10.62 12.85 6.73
N SER A 304 -9.36 12.66 6.34
CA SER A 304 -8.68 13.54 5.38
C SER A 304 -9.34 13.53 4.00
N GLY A 305 -9.76 12.37 3.48
CA GLY A 305 -10.52 12.28 2.23
C GLY A 305 -11.84 13.06 2.29
N ILE A 306 -12.63 12.90 3.36
CA ILE A 306 -13.89 13.65 3.55
C ILE A 306 -13.63 15.16 3.59
N ILE A 307 -12.56 15.59 4.26
CA ILE A 307 -12.18 17.01 4.34
C ILE A 307 -11.82 17.53 2.94
N LEU A 308 -11.06 16.78 2.15
CA LEU A 308 -10.67 17.17 0.80
C LEU A 308 -11.86 17.22 -0.17
N ASP A 309 -12.75 16.23 -0.11
CA ASP A 309 -13.98 16.20 -0.90
C ASP A 309 -14.90 17.38 -0.58
N THR A 310 -15.07 17.68 0.71
CA THR A 310 -16.03 18.69 1.18
C THR A 310 -15.48 20.11 1.04
N PHE A 311 -14.27 20.35 1.56
CA PHE A 311 -13.70 21.69 1.69
C PHE A 311 -12.74 22.03 0.58
N SER A 312 -12.25 21.03 -0.18
CA SER A 312 -11.45 21.29 -1.38
C SER A 312 -10.12 22.01 -1.10
N ARG A 313 -9.66 22.02 0.17
CA ARG A 313 -8.48 22.76 0.64
C ARG A 313 -7.22 21.90 0.69
N PHE A 314 -6.75 21.45 -0.48
CA PHE A 314 -5.58 20.58 -0.61
C PHE A 314 -4.33 21.07 0.12
N ARG A 315 -4.00 22.37 -0.01
CA ARG A 315 -2.81 22.94 0.63
C ARG A 315 -2.84 22.84 2.15
N GLU A 316 -3.92 23.32 2.75
CA GLU A 316 -4.08 23.36 4.20
C GLU A 316 -4.08 21.94 4.78
N THR A 317 -4.89 21.04 4.22
CA THR A 317 -4.98 19.65 4.69
C THR A 317 -3.63 18.95 4.58
N THR A 318 -2.93 19.09 3.45
CA THR A 318 -1.63 18.42 3.27
C THR A 318 -0.59 18.94 4.25
N VAL A 319 -0.46 20.27 4.40
CA VAL A 319 0.53 20.86 5.33
C VAL A 319 0.23 20.47 6.78
N VAL A 320 -1.05 20.49 7.19
CA VAL A 320 -1.45 20.05 8.54
C VAL A 320 -1.07 18.61 8.80
N VAL A 321 -1.35 17.70 7.85
CA VAL A 321 -1.01 16.28 8.01
C VAL A 321 0.49 16.06 8.12
N TYR A 322 1.30 16.75 7.31
CA TYR A 322 2.77 16.65 7.36
C TYR A 322 3.34 17.18 8.68
N VAL A 323 2.90 18.37 9.12
CA VAL A 323 3.35 18.98 10.39
C VAL A 323 2.92 18.11 11.58
N SER A 324 1.68 17.63 11.60
CA SER A 324 1.19 16.77 12.68
C SER A 324 1.89 15.41 12.70
N SER A 325 2.29 14.85 11.55
CA SER A 325 3.11 13.62 11.49
C SER A 325 4.49 13.84 12.11
N LEU A 326 5.14 14.98 11.84
CA LEU A 326 6.40 15.36 12.47
C LEU A 326 6.25 15.55 13.99
N LEU A 327 5.24 16.31 14.43
CA LEU A 327 5.02 16.58 15.85
C LEU A 327 4.66 15.33 16.65
N SER A 328 3.90 14.41 16.06
CA SER A 328 3.56 13.13 16.69
C SER A 328 4.78 12.21 16.81
N MET A 329 5.65 12.13 15.79
CA MET A 329 6.92 11.39 15.87
C MET A 329 7.89 11.98 16.91
N LEU A 330 7.96 13.32 16.99
CA LEU A 330 8.73 14.00 18.05
C LEU A 330 8.18 13.67 19.43
N THR A 331 6.86 13.74 19.59
CA THR A 331 6.20 13.40 20.85
C THR A 331 6.51 11.95 21.22
N PHE A 332 6.37 11.01 20.28
CA PHE A 332 6.68 9.59 20.47
C PHE A 332 8.10 9.41 21.02
N THR A 333 9.07 10.12 20.42
CA THR A 333 10.48 10.06 20.81
C THR A 333 10.71 10.49 22.27
N PHE A 334 10.01 11.52 22.75
CA PHE A 334 10.19 12.02 24.12
C PHE A 334 9.28 11.33 25.16
N THR A 335 8.31 10.53 24.72
CA THR A 335 7.39 9.80 25.60
C THR A 335 7.67 8.31 25.68
N LEU A 336 8.61 7.79 24.88
CA LEU A 336 8.91 6.36 24.76
C LEU A 336 9.24 5.68 26.11
N GLU A 337 9.90 6.40 27.03
CA GLU A 337 10.28 5.88 28.36
C GLU A 337 9.21 6.11 29.46
N LYS A 338 8.12 6.84 29.16
CA LYS A 338 7.20 7.35 30.20
C LYS A 338 6.09 6.38 30.59
N GLY A 339 5.98 5.24 29.92
CA GLY A 339 4.97 4.21 30.17
C GLY A 339 4.29 3.75 28.88
N ILE A 340 4.06 2.45 28.76
CA ILE A 340 3.57 1.82 27.53
C ILE A 340 2.19 2.35 27.09
N GLU A 341 1.32 2.68 28.05
CA GLU A 341 0.01 3.30 27.81
C GLU A 341 0.12 4.63 27.04
N ILE A 342 1.15 5.44 27.35
CA ILE A 342 1.41 6.69 26.64
C ILE A 342 1.90 6.38 25.22
N VAL A 343 2.73 5.34 25.06
CA VAL A 343 3.22 4.89 23.77
C VAL A 343 2.07 4.46 22.86
N TYR A 344 1.06 3.75 23.37
CA TYR A 344 -0.16 3.43 22.64
C TYR A 344 -0.86 4.67 22.10
N VAL A 345 -1.13 5.66 22.97
CA VAL A 345 -1.85 6.89 22.58
C VAL A 345 -1.06 7.67 21.53
N VAL A 346 0.24 7.88 21.75
CA VAL A 346 1.06 8.69 20.85
C VAL A 346 1.29 7.97 19.51
N SER A 347 1.40 6.65 19.51
CA SER A 347 1.48 5.85 18.29
C SER A 347 0.19 5.89 17.48
N ALA A 348 -0.98 5.90 18.14
CA ALA A 348 -2.26 6.10 17.46
C ALA A 348 -2.35 7.47 16.79
N VAL A 349 -1.87 8.52 17.46
CA VAL A 349 -1.83 9.87 16.89
C VAL A 349 -0.87 9.93 15.70
N PHE A 350 0.31 9.31 15.81
CA PHE A 350 1.25 9.20 14.70
C PHE A 350 0.66 8.46 13.51
N GLY A 351 0.06 7.29 13.73
CA GLY A 351 -0.63 6.49 12.71
C GLY A 351 -1.73 7.25 11.99
N PHE A 352 -2.59 7.95 12.75
CA PHE A 352 -3.66 8.79 12.21
C PHE A 352 -3.15 9.78 11.16
N PHE A 353 -2.07 10.52 11.44
CA PHE A 353 -1.56 11.52 10.51
C PHE A 353 -0.70 10.90 9.40
N VAL A 354 0.22 9.99 9.73
CA VAL A 354 1.18 9.50 8.73
C VAL A 354 0.51 8.66 7.65
N ILE A 355 -0.52 7.88 7.99
CA ILE A 355 -1.23 7.05 7.01
C ILE A 355 -2.27 7.87 6.23
N ALA A 356 -2.80 8.96 6.79
CA ALA A 356 -3.65 9.89 6.04
C ALA A 356 -2.98 10.43 4.77
N LEU A 357 -1.65 10.43 4.74
CA LEU A 357 -0.88 10.79 3.55
C LEU A 357 -1.18 9.91 2.34
N PHE A 358 -1.55 8.63 2.51
CA PHE A 358 -1.93 7.77 1.39
C PHE A 358 -3.09 8.38 0.58
N THR A 359 -4.14 8.86 1.26
CA THR A 359 -5.28 9.51 0.60
C THR A 359 -4.88 10.87 0.03
N VAL A 360 -4.35 11.74 0.89
CA VAL A 360 -4.05 13.13 0.53
C VAL A 360 -3.02 13.21 -0.61
N GLY A 361 -1.99 12.38 -0.56
CA GLY A 361 -0.93 12.34 -1.55
C GLY A 361 -1.41 11.86 -2.91
N TYR A 362 -2.25 10.82 -2.96
CA TYR A 362 -2.81 10.31 -4.23
C TYR A 362 -3.80 11.28 -4.86
N GLU A 363 -4.69 11.90 -4.09
CA GLU A 363 -5.61 12.90 -4.63
C GLU A 363 -4.86 14.13 -5.13
N LEU A 364 -3.90 14.64 -4.36
CA LEU A 364 -3.08 15.78 -4.78
C LEU A 364 -2.24 15.45 -6.02
N ALA A 365 -1.70 14.23 -6.11
CA ALA A 365 -0.98 13.78 -7.30
C ALA A 365 -1.88 13.75 -8.54
N ALA A 366 -3.08 13.19 -8.43
CA ALA A 366 -4.05 13.16 -9.52
C ALA A 366 -4.43 14.59 -9.99
N GLU A 367 -4.56 15.52 -9.04
CA GLU A 367 -4.93 16.91 -9.32
C GLU A 367 -3.80 17.70 -10.02
N LEU A 368 -2.53 17.48 -9.60
CA LEU A 368 -1.35 18.16 -10.16
C LEU A 368 -0.91 17.60 -11.52
N THR A 369 -1.19 16.32 -11.79
CA THR A 369 -0.69 15.59 -12.96
C THR A 369 -1.72 15.40 -14.06
N TYR A 370 -2.95 15.88 -13.87
CA TYR A 370 -3.96 15.84 -14.92
C TYR A 370 -3.44 16.45 -16.24
N PRO A 371 -3.61 15.78 -17.40
CA PRO A 371 -4.50 14.63 -17.68
C PRO A 371 -3.83 13.23 -17.67
N VAL A 372 -2.67 13.08 -17.03
CA VAL A 372 -1.97 11.79 -16.85
C VAL A 372 -2.86 10.79 -16.10
N GLU A 373 -2.78 9.51 -16.46
CA GLU A 373 -3.56 8.46 -15.81
C GLU A 373 -3.17 8.31 -14.32
N GLU A 374 -4.17 8.32 -13.44
CA GLU A 374 -4.01 8.29 -11.98
C GLU A 374 -3.17 7.09 -11.50
N GLY A 375 -3.25 5.94 -12.20
CA GLY A 375 -2.45 4.75 -11.89
C GLY A 375 -0.95 4.95 -12.11
N THR A 376 -0.54 5.77 -13.09
CA THR A 376 0.88 6.01 -13.38
C THR A 376 1.50 6.96 -12.36
N SER A 377 0.80 8.05 -12.01
CA SER A 377 1.27 8.96 -10.96
C SER A 377 1.33 8.26 -9.60
N ALA A 378 0.29 7.53 -9.21
CA ALA A 378 0.29 6.74 -7.98
C ALA A 378 1.44 5.71 -7.94
N GLY A 379 1.70 5.01 -9.05
CA GLY A 379 2.80 4.05 -9.16
C GLY A 379 4.19 4.69 -8.92
N ILE A 380 4.43 5.90 -9.43
CA ILE A 380 5.67 6.63 -9.15
C ILE A 380 5.73 7.05 -7.68
N LEU A 381 4.66 7.60 -7.10
CA LEU A 381 4.64 7.96 -5.67
C LEU A 381 4.96 6.76 -4.79
N THR A 382 4.34 5.61 -5.06
CA THR A 382 4.65 4.36 -4.35
C THR A 382 6.12 3.97 -4.55
N GLY A 383 6.63 4.00 -5.78
CA GLY A 383 8.03 3.65 -6.05
C GLY A 383 9.04 4.52 -5.31
N VAL A 384 8.79 5.84 -5.24
CA VAL A 384 9.65 6.77 -4.49
C VAL A 384 9.55 6.51 -2.99
N ALA A 385 8.35 6.22 -2.45
CA ALA A 385 8.17 5.82 -1.06
C ALA A 385 8.90 4.51 -0.71
N GLN A 386 8.86 3.51 -1.60
CA GLN A 386 9.58 2.24 -1.43
C GLN A 386 11.10 2.47 -1.41
N PHE A 387 11.62 3.29 -2.32
CA PHE A 387 13.04 3.66 -2.36
C PHE A 387 13.50 4.31 -1.05
N PHE A 388 12.78 5.34 -0.58
CA PHE A 388 13.09 5.97 0.71
C PHE A 388 12.89 5.02 1.89
N GLY A 389 11.90 4.12 1.83
CA GLY A 389 11.70 3.07 2.82
C GLY A 389 12.93 2.21 3.03
N ILE A 390 13.58 1.76 1.94
CA ILE A 390 14.82 0.96 2.01
C ILE A 390 15.96 1.80 2.62
N VAL A 391 16.18 3.01 2.10
CA VAL A 391 17.26 3.91 2.54
C VAL A 391 17.12 4.22 4.03
N PHE A 392 15.91 4.56 4.47
CA PHE A 392 15.65 4.92 5.86
C PHE A 392 15.60 3.72 6.77
N THR A 393 15.11 2.55 6.34
CA THR A 393 15.18 1.32 7.17
C THR A 393 16.62 0.99 7.50
N TYR A 394 17.52 1.03 6.51
CA TYR A 394 18.94 0.81 6.71
C TYR A 394 19.57 1.87 7.64
N LEU A 395 19.32 3.15 7.36
CA LEU A 395 19.83 4.25 8.19
C LEU A 395 19.33 4.17 9.63
N TYR A 396 18.04 3.88 9.82
CA TYR A 396 17.40 3.77 11.12
C TYR A 396 17.97 2.60 11.90
N SER A 397 18.12 1.42 11.26
CA SER A 397 18.67 0.22 11.90
C SER A 397 20.12 0.45 12.33
N TYR A 398 20.92 1.09 11.47
CA TYR A 398 22.29 1.47 11.81
C TYR A 398 22.36 2.42 13.01
N LEU A 399 21.57 3.51 12.99
CA LEU A 399 21.56 4.50 14.07
C LEU A 399 21.03 3.93 15.39
N LEU A 400 20.02 3.06 15.33
CA LEU A 400 19.45 2.40 16.50
C LEU A 400 20.49 1.56 17.23
N ASN A 401 21.29 0.80 16.46
CA ASN A 401 22.36 -0.07 16.99
C ASN A 401 23.58 0.71 17.52
N VAL A 402 23.98 1.80 16.86
CA VAL A 402 25.21 2.54 17.21
C VAL A 402 24.97 3.65 18.24
N THR A 403 23.90 4.41 18.08
CA THR A 403 23.66 5.68 18.83
C THR A 403 22.44 5.63 19.75
N GLY A 404 21.64 4.58 19.66
CA GLY A 404 20.39 4.44 20.40
C GLY A 404 19.17 5.02 19.69
N ASP A 405 18.01 4.69 20.26
CA ASP A 405 16.67 4.99 19.74
C ASP A 405 16.37 6.49 19.72
N LYS A 406 16.73 7.23 20.77
CA LYS A 406 16.48 8.67 20.82
C LYS A 406 17.17 9.44 19.68
N THR A 407 18.44 9.15 19.44
CA THR A 407 19.23 9.79 18.36
C THR A 407 18.70 9.35 16.98
N ALA A 408 18.37 8.06 16.83
CA ALA A 408 17.81 7.53 15.61
C ALA A 408 16.46 8.19 15.27
N ASN A 409 15.54 8.27 16.25
CA ASN A 409 14.23 8.90 16.09
C ASN A 409 14.34 10.40 15.81
N LEU A 410 15.23 11.12 16.49
CA LEU A 410 15.47 12.55 16.22
C LEU A 410 16.05 12.80 14.82
N THR A 411 16.85 11.86 14.31
CA THR A 411 17.33 11.91 12.92
C THR A 411 16.15 11.76 11.95
N MET A 412 15.26 10.80 12.19
CA MET A 412 14.03 10.65 11.39
C MET A 412 13.13 11.88 11.48
N CYS A 413 12.98 12.50 12.65
CA CYS A 413 12.26 13.76 12.81
C CYS A 413 12.89 14.90 12.00
N SER A 414 14.22 14.98 11.94
CA SER A 414 14.94 15.98 11.16
C SER A 414 14.69 15.79 9.66
N ILE A 415 14.62 14.55 9.19
CA ILE A 415 14.29 14.21 7.80
C ILE A 415 12.80 14.52 7.49
N LEU A 416 11.88 14.23 8.43
CA LEU A 416 10.47 14.64 8.32
C LEU A 416 10.33 16.16 8.24
N PHE A 417 11.14 16.92 8.97
CA PHE A 417 11.16 18.39 8.87
C PHE A 417 11.57 18.87 7.47
N VAL A 418 12.59 18.24 6.85
CA VAL A 418 12.93 18.50 5.44
C VAL A 418 11.72 18.21 4.54
N SER A 419 10.98 17.13 4.81
CA SER A 419 9.78 16.82 4.06
C SER A 419 8.66 17.87 4.22
N VAL A 420 8.48 18.45 5.41
CA VAL A 420 7.54 19.56 5.65
C VAL A 420 7.95 20.79 4.84
N PHE A 421 9.25 21.08 4.75
CA PHE A 421 9.74 22.18 3.93
C PHE A 421 9.47 21.92 2.43
N LEU A 422 9.76 20.72 1.94
CA LEU A 422 9.52 20.37 0.53
C LEU A 422 8.05 20.46 0.13
N ILE A 423 7.12 20.00 0.99
CA ILE A 423 5.69 20.08 0.69
C ILE A 423 5.20 21.54 0.69
N ALA A 424 5.79 22.40 1.52
CA ALA A 424 5.48 23.84 1.51
C ALA A 424 5.93 24.54 0.21
N CYS A 425 6.94 23.98 -0.49
CA CYS A 425 7.40 24.47 -1.79
C CYS A 425 6.53 24.01 -2.98
N VAL A 426 5.61 23.07 -2.79
CA VAL A 426 4.69 22.62 -3.85
C VAL A 426 3.77 23.76 -4.26
N ARG A 427 3.72 24.05 -5.58
CA ARG A 427 2.71 24.96 -6.13
C ARG A 427 1.42 24.18 -6.35
N TYR A 428 0.36 24.62 -5.68
CA TYR A 428 -0.96 23.99 -5.71
C TYR A 428 -1.79 24.49 -6.91
N ASP A 429 -1.22 24.41 -8.11
CA ASP A 429 -1.91 24.73 -9.35
C ASP A 429 -2.81 23.55 -9.75
N LEU A 430 -4.05 23.55 -9.25
CA LEU A 430 -5.01 22.44 -9.41
C LEU A 430 -5.55 22.37 -10.85
N LYS A 431 -4.79 21.74 -11.75
CA LYS A 431 -5.07 21.68 -13.20
C LYS A 431 -6.44 21.10 -13.54
N ARG A 432 -6.83 20.00 -12.88
CA ARG A 432 -8.11 19.32 -13.14
C ARG A 432 -9.30 20.24 -12.87
N ARG A 433 -9.30 20.93 -11.73
CA ARG A 433 -10.35 21.90 -11.37
C ARG A 433 -10.37 23.14 -12.24
N ALA A 434 -9.21 23.66 -12.64
CA ALA A 434 -9.14 24.79 -13.57
C ALA A 434 -9.90 24.47 -14.87
N ILE A 435 -9.65 23.28 -15.44
CA ILE A 435 -10.33 22.81 -16.66
C ILE A 435 -11.83 22.56 -16.43
N GLN A 436 -12.23 22.00 -15.29
CA GLN A 436 -13.65 21.82 -14.96
C GLN A 436 -14.40 23.15 -14.78
N MET A 437 -13.73 24.15 -14.23
CA MET A 437 -14.28 25.50 -14.07
C MET A 437 -14.43 26.18 -15.43
N GLU A 438 -13.42 26.11 -16.30
CA GLU A 438 -13.50 26.58 -17.70
C GLU A 438 -14.63 25.90 -18.46
N ALA A 439 -14.78 24.57 -18.34
CA ALA A 439 -15.85 23.82 -19.00
C ALA A 439 -17.24 24.15 -18.46
N ARG A 440 -17.38 24.51 -17.17
CA ARG A 440 -18.65 25.00 -16.61
C ARG A 440 -18.98 26.41 -17.10
N ILE A 441 -17.99 27.29 -17.17
CA ILE A 441 -18.15 28.64 -17.72
C ILE A 441 -18.56 28.55 -19.19
N ALA A 442 -17.90 27.72 -19.99
CA ALA A 442 -18.22 27.51 -21.41
C ALA A 442 -19.60 26.87 -21.67
N LYS A 443 -20.30 26.36 -20.65
CA LYS A 443 -21.70 25.90 -20.73
C LYS A 443 -22.72 26.99 -20.36
N LEU A 444 -22.27 28.08 -19.74
CA LEU A 444 -23.09 29.22 -19.35
C LEU A 444 -23.16 30.30 -20.44
N TRP A 445 -22.24 30.23 -21.41
CA TRP A 445 -22.22 31.00 -22.65
C TRP A 445 -22.60 30.09 -23.82
#